data_AF-A0A520FEM1-F1
#
_entry.id   AF-A0A520FEM1-F1
#
_cell.length_a   1.000
_cell.length_b   1.000
_cell.length_c   1.000
_cell.angle_alpha   90.00
_cell.angle_beta   90.00
_cell.angle_gamma   90.00
#
_symmetry.space_group_name_H-M   'P 1'
#
loop_
_entity.id
_entity.type
_entity.pdbx_description
1 polymer ?
#
loop_
_entity_poly.entity_id
_entity_poly.type
_entity_poly.pdbx_seq_one_letter_code
_entity_poly.pdbx_strand_id
1 'polypeptide(L)'
;MPNFETPEPISVTLELGVGTVRITASDRTDTAVDVRPSDESDESDVQAAQRVRVGYEDGVLQVRGPKARVFDFSRNTRSVDVFIDPPSGSRVSGEVQVGDLSGTGRLGECRFKTSTGNVRLERTGPLRVDTAAGDVTADGVAGNAEIHTGSGKIRVGETEGSVVVRNSNGDTMIDAVAGDVRVRSANGDISVDRAGAGVEAKTSNGRIRLGEVARGSVELGTAMGDLEIGIAEGTAARLDVSTKFGRVSNQLDNTSRPEASDETVEVRAHTSFGGITIRRS
;
A
#
# COMPACT_ATOMS: atom_id res chain seq x y z
N MET A 1 -6.94 -15.83 27.04
CA MET A 1 -6.08 -14.76 26.52
C MET A 1 -4.68 -14.95 27.08
N PRO A 2 -3.76 -15.59 26.33
CA PRO A 2 -2.35 -15.57 26.70
C PRO A 2 -1.82 -14.13 26.72
N ASN A 3 -1.03 -13.81 27.74
CA ASN A 3 -0.31 -12.54 27.88
C ASN A 3 1.17 -12.84 28.07
N PHE A 4 2.03 -12.05 27.43
CA PHE A 4 3.48 -12.23 27.44
C PHE A 4 4.15 -10.92 27.87
N GLU A 5 5.15 -10.98 28.75
CA GLU A 5 5.95 -9.80 29.10
C GLU A 5 6.87 -9.44 27.92
N THR A 6 6.69 -8.24 27.38
CA THR A 6 7.36 -7.75 26.16
C THR A 6 7.70 -6.27 26.34
N PRO A 7 8.69 -5.94 27.19
CA PRO A 7 9.07 -4.55 27.44
C PRO A 7 9.72 -3.87 26.23
N GLU A 8 10.15 -4.66 25.24
CA GLU A 8 10.72 -4.20 23.98
C GLU A 8 9.86 -4.65 22.78
N PRO A 9 9.93 -3.95 21.63
CA PRO A 9 9.20 -4.34 20.42
C PRO A 9 9.57 -5.75 19.95
N ILE A 10 8.54 -6.53 19.59
CA ILE A 10 8.68 -7.95 19.21
C ILE A 10 8.51 -8.16 17.71
N SER A 11 8.73 -9.41 17.26
CA SER A 11 8.34 -9.87 15.92
C SER A 11 7.09 -10.74 16.00
N VAL A 12 6.03 -10.36 15.30
CA VAL A 12 4.78 -11.11 15.20
C VAL A 12 4.73 -11.86 13.88
N THR A 13 4.56 -13.18 13.93
CA THR A 13 4.35 -14.03 12.75
C THR A 13 2.96 -14.65 12.79
N LEU A 14 2.20 -14.46 11.72
CA LEU A 14 0.79 -14.87 11.60
C LEU A 14 0.63 -15.78 10.38
N GLU A 15 0.06 -16.97 10.59
CA GLU A 15 -0.37 -17.85 9.50
C GLU A 15 -1.82 -18.30 9.74
N LEU A 16 -2.76 -17.83 8.93
CA LEU A 16 -4.17 -18.17 9.04
C LEU A 16 -4.77 -18.56 7.68
N GLY A 17 -5.72 -19.49 7.69
CA GLY A 17 -6.51 -19.82 6.52
C GLY A 17 -7.57 -18.76 6.24
N VAL A 18 -8.61 -18.74 7.07
CA VAL A 18 -9.73 -17.80 6.95
C VAL A 18 -9.87 -17.03 8.26
N GLY A 19 -10.02 -15.71 8.20
CA GLY A 19 -10.24 -14.94 9.41
C GLY A 19 -9.88 -13.47 9.32
N THR A 20 -10.31 -12.72 10.34
CA THR A 20 -9.94 -11.31 10.52
C THR A 20 -8.79 -11.20 11.50
N VAL A 21 -7.78 -10.40 11.16
CA VAL A 21 -6.67 -10.09 12.06
C VAL A 21 -6.69 -8.60 12.39
N ARG A 22 -6.66 -8.30 13.67
CA ARG A 22 -6.52 -6.93 14.19
C ARG A 22 -5.30 -6.83 15.07
N ILE A 23 -4.44 -5.88 14.75
CA ILE A 23 -3.21 -5.60 15.49
C ILE A 23 -3.28 -4.18 16.02
N THR A 24 -3.23 -4.01 17.34
CA THR A 24 -3.29 -2.70 18.00
C THR A 24 -1.97 -2.42 18.70
N ALA A 25 -1.06 -1.72 18.03
CA ALA A 25 0.23 -1.36 18.61
C ALA A 25 0.09 -0.15 19.54
N SER A 26 0.62 -0.24 20.76
CA SER A 26 0.60 0.86 21.75
C SER A 26 1.82 0.83 22.66
N ASP A 27 2.02 1.87 23.47
CA ASP A 27 3.16 1.99 24.41
C ASP A 27 3.00 1.10 25.66
N ARG A 28 2.62 -0.15 25.44
CA ARG A 28 2.49 -1.20 26.44
C ARG A 28 3.79 -2.01 26.55
N THR A 29 3.98 -2.66 27.69
CA THR A 29 5.15 -3.50 28.00
C THR A 29 4.80 -4.99 28.03
N ASP A 30 3.62 -5.34 27.53
CA ASP A 30 3.13 -6.70 27.42
C ASP A 30 2.45 -6.92 26.07
N THR A 31 2.28 -8.17 25.68
CA THR A 31 1.57 -8.55 24.46
C THR A 31 0.43 -9.48 24.78
N ALA A 32 -0.78 -8.97 24.57
CA ALA A 32 -2.00 -9.76 24.70
C ALA A 32 -2.40 -10.33 23.35
N VAL A 33 -2.81 -11.61 23.34
CA VAL A 33 -3.41 -12.25 22.17
C VAL A 33 -4.76 -12.81 22.57
N ASP A 34 -5.78 -12.47 21.78
CA ASP A 34 -7.11 -13.04 21.88
C ASP A 34 -7.49 -13.71 20.57
N VAL A 35 -7.99 -14.94 20.67
CA VAL A 35 -8.37 -15.76 19.52
C VAL A 35 -9.79 -16.24 19.76
N ARG A 36 -10.69 -15.90 18.84
CA ARG A 36 -12.11 -16.20 18.94
C ARG A 36 -12.62 -16.78 17.62
N PRO A 37 -13.61 -17.68 17.64
CA PRO A 37 -14.33 -18.02 16.42
C PRO A 37 -15.01 -16.76 15.87
N SER A 38 -15.07 -16.60 14.54
CA SER A 38 -15.81 -15.48 13.96
C SER A 38 -17.32 -15.62 14.19
N ASP A 39 -17.85 -16.85 14.18
CA ASP A 39 -19.21 -17.18 14.61
C ASP A 39 -19.20 -18.27 15.71
N GLU A 40 -19.62 -17.93 16.93
CA GLU A 40 -19.69 -18.87 18.06
C GLU A 40 -20.76 -19.96 17.87
N SER A 41 -21.72 -19.76 16.97
CA SER A 41 -22.75 -20.74 16.64
C SER A 41 -22.32 -21.72 15.53
N ASP A 42 -21.24 -21.42 14.81
CA ASP A 42 -20.66 -22.32 13.81
C ASP A 42 -19.61 -23.24 14.45
N GLU A 43 -19.92 -24.53 14.56
CA GLU A 43 -19.00 -25.52 15.13
C GLU A 43 -17.64 -25.58 14.40
N SER A 44 -17.62 -25.26 13.10
CA SER A 44 -16.39 -25.27 12.31
C SER A 44 -15.48 -24.08 12.63
N ASP A 45 -16.05 -22.91 12.94
CA ASP A 45 -15.32 -21.74 13.43
C ASP A 45 -14.80 -21.98 14.85
N VAL A 46 -15.65 -22.53 15.74
CA VAL A 46 -15.25 -22.91 17.10
C VAL A 46 -14.09 -23.89 17.08
N GLN A 47 -14.16 -24.94 16.24
CA GLN A 47 -13.06 -25.90 16.10
C GLN A 47 -11.81 -25.27 15.46
N ALA A 48 -11.97 -24.30 14.55
CA ALA A 48 -10.85 -23.61 13.94
C ALA A 48 -10.11 -22.76 14.98
N ALA A 49 -10.84 -21.99 15.78
CA ALA A 49 -10.29 -21.17 16.86
C ALA A 49 -9.55 -22.01 17.90
N GLN A 50 -10.11 -23.15 18.32
CA GLN A 50 -9.45 -24.09 19.26
C GLN A 50 -8.15 -24.71 18.71
N ARG A 51 -8.00 -24.76 17.38
CA ARG A 51 -6.80 -25.31 16.73
C ARG A 51 -5.72 -24.26 16.50
N VAL A 52 -6.01 -22.98 16.75
CA VAL A 52 -5.00 -21.93 16.68
C VAL A 52 -4.00 -22.14 17.81
N ARG A 53 -2.73 -22.14 17.45
CA ARG A 53 -1.62 -22.19 18.41
C ARG A 53 -0.99 -20.82 18.52
N VAL A 54 -0.85 -20.35 19.74
CA VAL A 54 -0.15 -19.11 20.07
C VAL A 54 1.06 -19.50 20.91
N GLY A 55 2.25 -19.09 20.48
CA GLY A 55 3.50 -19.30 21.20
C GLY A 55 4.36 -18.05 21.15
N TYR A 56 5.15 -17.83 22.20
CA TYR A 56 6.09 -16.72 22.27
C TYR A 56 7.43 -17.27 22.76
N GLU A 57 8.46 -17.11 21.95
CA GLU A 57 9.82 -17.58 22.23
C GLU A 57 10.82 -16.65 21.55
N ASP A 58 11.91 -16.32 22.24
CA ASP A 58 13.03 -15.50 21.71
C ASP A 58 12.60 -14.17 21.04
N GLY A 59 11.61 -13.47 21.61
CA GLY A 59 11.13 -12.20 21.05
C GLY A 59 10.21 -12.34 19.84
N VAL A 60 9.78 -13.56 19.51
CA VAL A 60 8.91 -13.87 18.38
C VAL A 60 7.59 -14.43 18.87
N LEU A 61 6.49 -13.70 18.61
CA LEU A 61 5.13 -14.18 18.79
C LEU A 61 4.69 -14.92 17.52
N GLN A 62 4.38 -16.20 17.64
CA GLN A 62 3.87 -17.04 16.56
C GLN A 62 2.40 -17.36 16.79
N VAL A 63 1.55 -17.01 15.83
CA VAL A 63 0.14 -17.37 15.80
C VAL A 63 -0.12 -18.18 14.54
N ARG A 64 -0.48 -19.46 14.72
CA ARG A 64 -0.71 -20.40 13.62
C ARG A 64 -2.06 -21.04 13.73
N GLY A 65 -2.92 -20.77 12.75
CA GLY A 65 -4.24 -21.37 12.60
C GLY A 65 -4.29 -22.45 11.52
N PRO A 66 -5.46 -23.10 11.37
CA PRO A 66 -5.67 -24.05 10.30
C PRO A 66 -5.61 -23.34 8.94
N LYS A 67 -4.84 -23.89 8.00
CA LYS A 67 -4.84 -23.42 6.60
C LYS A 67 -6.14 -23.83 5.91
N ALA A 68 -6.64 -22.98 5.03
CA ALA A 68 -7.75 -23.30 4.15
C ALA A 68 -7.33 -24.45 3.23
N ARG A 69 -8.19 -25.45 3.11
CA ARG A 69 -7.95 -26.60 2.23
C ARG A 69 -8.33 -26.20 0.81
N VAL A 70 -7.38 -26.32 -0.11
CA VAL A 70 -7.64 -26.17 -1.55
C VAL A 70 -8.57 -27.32 -1.96
N PHE A 71 -9.72 -26.99 -2.60
CA PHE A 71 -10.81 -27.92 -2.96
C PHE A 71 -11.76 -28.37 -1.83
N ASP A 72 -11.93 -27.58 -0.78
CA ASP A 72 -13.01 -27.81 0.17
C ASP A 72 -14.34 -27.25 -0.35
N PHE A 73 -15.25 -28.14 -0.76
CA PHE A 73 -16.63 -27.80 -1.17
C PHE A 73 -17.63 -27.82 0.01
N SER A 74 -17.14 -27.98 1.23
CA SER A 74 -17.96 -27.89 2.44
C SER A 74 -18.47 -26.45 2.65
N ARG A 75 -19.60 -26.32 3.36
CA ARG A 75 -20.15 -25.01 3.78
C ARG A 75 -19.41 -24.40 4.98
N ASN A 76 -18.44 -25.12 5.54
CA ASN A 76 -17.75 -24.74 6.76
C ASN A 76 -16.78 -23.57 6.52
N THR A 77 -17.06 -22.42 7.13
CA THR A 77 -16.28 -21.18 7.03
C THR A 77 -14.90 -21.30 7.67
N ARG A 78 -14.82 -21.92 8.86
CA ARG A 78 -13.60 -22.09 9.65
C ARG A 78 -12.86 -20.76 9.88
N SER A 79 -13.65 -19.70 10.05
CA SER A 79 -13.17 -18.34 10.23
C SER A 79 -12.79 -18.09 11.67
N VAL A 80 -11.70 -17.37 11.86
CA VAL A 80 -11.17 -17.03 13.19
C VAL A 80 -10.84 -15.55 13.27
N ASP A 81 -11.25 -14.91 14.35
CA ASP A 81 -10.85 -13.54 14.66
C ASP A 81 -9.67 -13.56 15.63
N VAL A 82 -8.58 -12.93 15.22
CA VAL A 82 -7.34 -12.83 16.01
C VAL A 82 -7.06 -11.37 16.32
N PHE A 83 -6.99 -11.05 17.61
CA PHE A 83 -6.64 -9.74 18.15
C PHE A 83 -5.28 -9.83 18.82
N ILE A 84 -4.37 -8.93 18.45
CA ILE A 84 -3.00 -8.90 18.97
C ILE A 84 -2.71 -7.46 19.35
N ASP A 85 -2.29 -7.26 20.59
CA ASP A 85 -1.94 -5.93 21.06
C ASP A 85 -0.46 -5.95 21.48
N PRO A 86 0.49 -5.71 20.54
CA PRO A 86 1.91 -5.69 20.84
C PRO A 86 2.39 -4.27 21.22
N PRO A 87 3.62 -4.14 21.75
CA PRO A 87 4.28 -2.85 21.91
C PRO A 87 4.45 -2.11 20.57
N SER A 88 4.38 -0.77 20.61
CA SER A 88 4.73 0.13 19.51
C SER A 88 6.08 -0.22 18.87
N GLY A 89 6.15 -0.19 17.55
CA GLY A 89 7.35 -0.53 16.78
C GLY A 89 7.56 -2.02 16.53
N SER A 90 6.64 -2.89 17.00
CA SER A 90 6.71 -4.32 16.73
C SER A 90 6.57 -4.62 15.24
N ARG A 91 7.35 -5.59 14.75
CA ARG A 91 7.34 -6.01 13.35
C ARG A 91 6.25 -7.06 13.15
N VAL A 92 5.61 -7.06 11.98
CA VAL A 92 4.54 -8.00 11.68
C VAL A 92 4.79 -8.66 10.34
N SER A 93 4.78 -9.98 10.32
CA SER A 93 4.75 -10.80 9.11
C SER A 93 3.48 -11.66 9.14
N GLY A 94 2.54 -11.42 8.22
CA GLY A 94 1.28 -12.15 8.17
C GLY A 94 0.98 -12.79 6.82
N GLU A 95 0.62 -14.06 6.85
CA GLU A 95 0.02 -14.79 5.73
C GLU A 95 -1.41 -15.20 6.10
N VAL A 96 -2.39 -14.58 5.46
CA VAL A 96 -3.82 -14.87 5.65
C VAL A 96 -4.40 -15.22 4.29
N GLN A 97 -4.96 -16.42 4.08
CA GLN A 97 -5.45 -16.76 2.75
C GLN A 97 -6.71 -15.97 2.39
N VAL A 98 -7.67 -15.90 3.30
CA VAL A 98 -8.92 -15.15 3.12
C VAL A 98 -9.27 -14.36 4.38
N GLY A 99 -9.41 -13.06 4.26
CA GLY A 99 -9.92 -12.18 5.31
C GLY A 99 -9.11 -10.90 5.50
N ASP A 100 -9.65 -10.03 6.33
CA ASP A 100 -9.16 -8.66 6.48
C ASP A 100 -8.03 -8.57 7.51
N LEU A 101 -7.04 -7.73 7.20
CA LEU A 101 -5.91 -7.40 8.06
C LEU A 101 -5.98 -5.92 8.42
N SER A 102 -6.07 -5.62 9.71
CA SER A 102 -6.06 -4.25 10.23
C SER A 102 -4.94 -4.04 11.24
N GLY A 103 -4.20 -2.96 11.09
CA GLY A 103 -3.15 -2.52 12.01
C GLY A 103 -3.37 -1.07 12.42
N THR A 104 -3.52 -0.84 13.71
CA THR A 104 -3.65 0.50 14.31
C THR A 104 -2.47 0.81 15.23
N GLY A 105 -2.20 2.10 15.41
CA GLY A 105 -1.00 2.56 16.10
C GLY A 105 0.27 2.41 15.27
N ARG A 106 1.44 2.61 15.92
CA ARG A 106 2.74 2.62 15.23
C ARG A 106 3.33 1.21 15.17
N LEU A 107 3.17 0.55 14.03
CA LEU A 107 3.86 -0.70 13.73
C LEU A 107 5.27 -0.45 13.20
N GLY A 108 6.15 -1.43 13.39
CA GLY A 108 7.46 -1.48 12.73
C GLY A 108 7.31 -1.92 11.27
N GLU A 109 8.28 -2.70 10.79
CA GLU A 109 8.20 -3.32 9.46
C GLU A 109 6.99 -4.27 9.36
N CYS A 110 6.22 -4.12 8.29
CA CYS A 110 5.03 -4.92 8.01
C CYS A 110 5.18 -5.66 6.69
N ARG A 111 5.03 -6.99 6.72
CA ARG A 111 4.98 -7.86 5.55
C ARG A 111 3.69 -8.65 5.54
N PHE A 112 2.83 -8.41 4.57
CA PHE A 112 1.56 -9.12 4.44
C PHE A 112 1.44 -9.84 3.11
N LYS A 113 0.93 -11.07 3.18
CA LYS A 113 0.55 -11.85 2.02
C LYS A 113 -0.88 -12.34 2.21
N THR A 114 -1.76 -11.96 1.29
CA THR A 114 -3.15 -12.44 1.30
C THR A 114 -3.61 -12.87 -0.09
N SER A 115 -4.58 -13.77 -0.18
CA SER A 115 -5.21 -14.08 -1.46
C SER A 115 -6.43 -13.18 -1.67
N THR A 116 -7.30 -13.12 -0.66
CA THR A 116 -8.49 -12.28 -0.69
C THR A 116 -8.67 -11.56 0.63
N GLY A 117 -8.85 -10.24 0.61
CA GLY A 117 -9.16 -9.45 1.80
C GLY A 117 -8.46 -8.11 1.80
N ASN A 118 -9.00 -7.20 2.59
CA ASN A 118 -8.52 -5.83 2.68
C ASN A 118 -7.36 -5.74 3.68
N VAL A 119 -6.38 -4.90 3.37
CA VAL A 119 -5.27 -4.58 4.27
C VAL A 119 -5.37 -3.10 4.62
N ARG A 120 -5.54 -2.79 5.90
CA ARG A 120 -5.58 -1.41 6.41
C ARG A 120 -4.54 -1.20 7.49
N LEU A 121 -3.62 -0.26 7.28
CA LEU A 121 -2.58 0.10 8.23
C LEU A 121 -2.63 1.60 8.50
N GLU A 122 -2.68 2.00 9.76
CA GLU A 122 -2.62 3.41 10.15
C GLU A 122 -1.18 3.93 10.00
N ARG A 123 -0.23 3.35 10.73
CA ARG A 123 1.19 3.73 10.66
C ARG A 123 2.08 2.49 10.71
N THR A 124 3.04 2.43 9.79
CA THR A 124 4.02 1.35 9.71
C THR A 124 5.39 1.88 9.35
N GLY A 125 6.45 1.13 9.66
CA GLY A 125 7.77 1.32 9.07
C GLY A 125 7.79 0.87 7.60
N PRO A 126 8.83 0.16 7.13
CA PRO A 126 8.84 -0.40 5.79
C PRO A 126 7.65 -1.36 5.58
N LEU A 127 6.99 -1.24 4.44
CA LEU A 127 5.78 -1.98 4.11
C LEU A 127 5.99 -2.85 2.88
N ARG A 128 5.64 -4.13 2.97
CA ARG A 128 5.51 -5.04 1.84
C ARG A 128 4.15 -5.74 1.86
N VAL A 129 3.35 -5.56 0.81
CA VAL A 129 2.04 -6.22 0.68
C VAL A 129 1.95 -6.94 -0.65
N ASP A 130 1.60 -8.22 -0.60
CA ASP A 130 1.31 -9.06 -1.76
C ASP A 130 -0.13 -9.61 -1.62
N THR A 131 -1.08 -9.10 -2.43
CA THR A 131 -2.48 -9.54 -2.43
C THR A 131 -2.97 -9.94 -3.82
N ALA A 132 -3.88 -10.91 -3.94
CA ALA A 132 -4.50 -11.21 -5.24
C ALA A 132 -5.77 -10.38 -5.46
N ALA A 133 -6.60 -10.21 -4.43
CA ALA A 133 -7.82 -9.39 -4.48
C ALA A 133 -8.10 -8.71 -3.13
N GLY A 134 -8.30 -7.40 -3.12
CA GLY A 134 -8.66 -6.63 -1.94
C GLY A 134 -8.03 -5.24 -1.96
N ASP A 135 -8.65 -4.33 -1.21
CA ASP A 135 -8.17 -2.95 -1.11
C ASP A 135 -7.01 -2.86 -0.12
N VAL A 136 -6.01 -2.05 -0.45
CA VAL A 136 -4.84 -1.81 0.41
C VAL A 136 -4.82 -0.33 0.78
N THR A 137 -4.89 -0.03 2.08
CA THR A 137 -4.78 1.32 2.62
C THR A 137 -3.65 1.37 3.64
N ALA A 138 -2.70 2.28 3.44
CA ALA A 138 -1.66 2.59 4.42
C ALA A 138 -1.64 4.11 4.63
N ASP A 139 -2.02 4.60 5.81
CA ASP A 139 -2.16 6.05 6.04
C ASP A 139 -0.79 6.74 6.24
N GLY A 140 0.20 6.03 6.79
CA GLY A 140 1.58 6.52 6.91
C GLY A 140 2.64 5.42 6.90
N VAL A 141 3.72 5.62 6.14
CA VAL A 141 4.82 4.66 5.96
C VAL A 141 6.17 5.34 6.25
N ALA A 142 6.77 5.02 7.39
CA ALA A 142 8.10 5.46 7.81
C ALA A 142 9.19 4.54 7.19
N GLY A 143 9.34 4.61 5.87
CA GLY A 143 10.26 3.79 5.10
C GLY A 143 9.79 3.59 3.66
N ASN A 144 10.23 2.49 3.05
CA ASN A 144 9.83 2.13 1.69
C ASN A 144 8.51 1.33 1.70
N ALA A 145 7.65 1.56 0.70
CA ALA A 145 6.44 0.77 0.47
C ALA A 145 6.55 -0.02 -0.84
N GLU A 146 6.35 -1.34 -0.77
CA GLU A 146 6.23 -2.21 -1.94
C GLU A 146 4.87 -2.94 -1.91
N ILE A 147 3.97 -2.60 -2.83
CA ILE A 147 2.61 -3.14 -2.88
C ILE A 147 2.36 -3.81 -4.22
N HIS A 148 1.94 -5.06 -4.19
CA HIS A 148 1.50 -5.83 -5.35
C HIS A 148 0.07 -6.30 -5.12
N THR A 149 -0.84 -5.93 -6.01
CA THR A 149 -2.23 -6.38 -5.98
C THR A 149 -2.72 -6.81 -7.37
N GLY A 150 -3.48 -7.90 -7.42
CA GLY A 150 -4.15 -8.34 -8.64
C GLY A 150 -5.44 -7.57 -8.93
N SER A 151 -6.17 -7.16 -7.89
CA SER A 151 -7.40 -6.38 -8.03
C SER A 151 -7.73 -5.68 -6.72
N GLY A 152 -8.03 -4.39 -6.80
CA GLY A 152 -8.42 -3.58 -5.64
C GLY A 152 -7.88 -2.17 -5.75
N LYS A 153 -8.43 -1.29 -4.92
CA LYS A 153 -7.97 0.08 -4.77
C LYS A 153 -6.77 0.12 -3.84
N ILE A 154 -5.80 0.97 -4.16
CA ILE A 154 -4.63 1.20 -3.34
C ILE A 154 -4.64 2.65 -2.91
N ARG A 155 -4.57 2.90 -1.60
CA ARG A 155 -4.34 4.21 -1.03
C ARG A 155 -3.09 4.17 -0.16
N VAL A 156 -2.09 4.95 -0.53
CA VAL A 156 -0.89 5.17 0.28
C VAL A 156 -0.87 6.64 0.67
N GLY A 157 -0.85 6.92 1.97
CA GLY A 157 -0.74 8.26 2.50
C GLY A 157 0.70 8.78 2.46
N GLU A 158 1.13 9.39 3.55
CA GLU A 158 2.48 9.97 3.64
C GLU A 158 3.56 8.87 3.73
N THR A 159 4.57 8.94 2.86
CA THR A 159 5.68 7.99 2.82
C THR A 159 7.02 8.71 2.87
N GLU A 160 7.85 8.35 3.84
CA GLU A 160 9.19 8.94 4.03
C GLU A 160 10.25 8.39 3.04
N GLY A 161 10.06 7.17 2.55
CA GLY A 161 10.95 6.52 1.59
C GLY A 161 10.38 6.51 0.17
N SER A 162 10.72 5.46 -0.58
CA SER A 162 10.25 5.25 -1.95
C SER A 162 9.01 4.34 -1.99
N VAL A 163 8.15 4.54 -2.98
CA VAL A 163 6.92 3.76 -3.19
C VAL A 163 7.02 2.99 -4.50
N VAL A 164 6.81 1.68 -4.45
CA VAL A 164 6.70 0.80 -5.61
C VAL A 164 5.36 0.10 -5.59
N VAL A 165 4.52 0.37 -6.58
CA VAL A 165 3.18 -0.21 -6.69
C VAL A 165 3.03 -0.95 -8.00
N ARG A 166 2.51 -2.18 -7.93
CA ARG A 166 2.04 -2.94 -9.08
C ARG A 166 0.58 -3.32 -8.86
N ASN A 167 -0.30 -2.78 -9.68
CA ASN A 167 -1.71 -3.13 -9.68
C ASN A 167 -2.10 -3.72 -11.04
N SER A 168 -2.92 -4.77 -11.06
CA SER A 168 -3.52 -5.18 -12.34
C SER A 168 -4.85 -4.46 -12.57
N ASN A 169 -5.71 -4.32 -11.55
CA ASN A 169 -7.01 -3.68 -11.69
C ASN A 169 -7.36 -2.84 -10.46
N GLY A 170 -7.67 -1.56 -10.69
CA GLY A 170 -8.16 -0.65 -9.65
C GLY A 170 -7.32 0.61 -9.54
N ASP A 171 -7.90 1.61 -8.89
CA ASP A 171 -7.28 2.92 -8.78
C ASP A 171 -6.14 2.91 -7.76
N THR A 172 -5.09 3.67 -8.06
CA THR A 172 -3.95 3.88 -7.16
C THR A 172 -3.90 5.35 -6.80
N MET A 173 -4.02 5.64 -5.50
CA MET A 173 -3.89 6.98 -4.94
C MET A 173 -2.71 7.00 -3.98
N ILE A 174 -1.81 7.95 -4.20
CA ILE A 174 -0.63 8.18 -3.38
C ILE A 174 -0.65 9.65 -2.97
N ASP A 175 -0.70 9.93 -1.67
CA ASP A 175 -0.85 11.31 -1.18
C ASP A 175 0.51 12.04 -1.26
N ALA A 176 1.50 11.68 -0.43
CA ALA A 176 2.80 12.35 -0.44
C ALA A 176 3.96 11.37 -0.27
N VAL A 177 4.98 11.49 -1.12
CA VAL A 177 6.17 10.64 -1.05
C VAL A 177 7.42 11.51 -1.08
N ALA A 178 8.31 11.32 -0.11
CA ALA A 178 9.58 12.04 -0.05
C ALA A 178 10.64 11.48 -1.01
N GLY A 179 10.62 10.16 -1.25
CA GLY A 179 11.49 9.46 -2.19
C GLY A 179 10.89 9.28 -3.59
N ASP A 180 11.39 8.26 -4.31
CA ASP A 180 10.95 7.96 -5.67
C ASP A 180 9.62 7.20 -5.69
N VAL A 181 8.78 7.49 -6.68
CA VAL A 181 7.50 6.81 -6.91
C VAL A 181 7.57 6.00 -8.20
N ARG A 182 7.30 4.71 -8.12
CA ARG A 182 7.15 3.82 -9.29
C ARG A 182 5.82 3.09 -9.23
N VAL A 183 4.89 3.44 -10.11
CA VAL A 183 3.56 2.83 -10.21
C VAL A 183 3.40 2.18 -11.58
N ARG A 184 2.99 0.91 -11.58
CA ARG A 184 2.57 0.21 -12.80
C ARG A 184 1.18 -0.36 -12.59
N SER A 185 0.23 0.13 -13.35
CA SER A 185 -1.15 -0.37 -13.39
C SER A 185 -1.45 -0.99 -14.74
N ALA A 186 -2.29 -2.02 -14.82
CA ALA A 186 -2.84 -2.44 -16.12
C ALA A 186 -4.12 -1.65 -16.41
N ASN A 187 -5.08 -1.66 -15.48
CA ASN A 187 -6.34 -0.92 -15.59
C ASN A 187 -6.61 -0.15 -14.29
N GLY A 188 -6.92 1.15 -14.41
CA GLY A 188 -7.24 2.02 -13.29
C GLY A 188 -6.48 3.34 -13.35
N ASP A 189 -7.03 4.33 -12.66
CA ASP A 189 -6.43 5.65 -12.60
C ASP A 189 -5.27 5.66 -11.60
N ILE A 190 -4.23 6.43 -11.91
CA ILE A 190 -3.10 6.67 -11.02
C ILE A 190 -3.13 8.14 -10.61
N SER A 191 -3.18 8.40 -9.31
CA SER A 191 -3.08 9.74 -8.73
C SER A 191 -1.93 9.78 -7.74
N VAL A 192 -1.04 10.74 -7.92
CA VAL A 192 0.06 11.05 -7.00
C VAL A 192 -0.06 12.53 -6.67
N ASP A 193 -0.40 12.89 -5.43
CA ASP A 193 -0.65 14.30 -5.09
C ASP A 193 0.66 15.08 -4.96
N ARG A 194 1.67 14.57 -4.25
CA ARG A 194 3.00 15.19 -4.14
C ARG A 194 4.13 14.17 -4.25
N ALA A 195 5.11 14.45 -5.10
CA ALA A 195 6.35 13.68 -5.22
C ALA A 195 7.59 14.56 -4.94
N GLY A 196 8.40 14.15 -3.96
CA GLY A 196 9.64 14.83 -3.56
C GLY A 196 10.87 14.48 -4.39
N ALA A 197 10.79 13.42 -5.20
CA ALA A 197 11.83 12.96 -6.12
C ALA A 197 11.24 12.46 -7.45
N GLY A 198 11.84 11.45 -8.08
CA GLY A 198 11.43 10.97 -9.40
C GLY A 198 10.10 10.21 -9.39
N VAL A 199 9.35 10.29 -10.49
CA VAL A 199 8.07 9.60 -10.67
C VAL A 199 8.09 8.80 -11.96
N GLU A 200 7.87 7.49 -11.88
CA GLU A 200 7.59 6.63 -13.02
C GLU A 200 6.18 6.04 -12.86
N ALA A 201 5.20 6.53 -13.63
CA ALA A 201 3.83 6.02 -13.59
C ALA A 201 3.39 5.54 -14.97
N LYS A 202 3.01 4.27 -15.07
CA LYS A 202 2.55 3.65 -16.33
C LYS A 202 1.23 2.92 -16.11
N THR A 203 0.24 3.20 -16.95
CA THR A 203 -1.02 2.45 -17.01
C THR A 203 -1.33 2.03 -18.45
N SER A 204 -2.08 0.95 -18.68
CA SER A 204 -2.56 0.67 -20.04
C SER A 204 -3.86 1.44 -20.28
N ASN A 205 -4.78 1.39 -19.33
CA ASN A 205 -6.07 2.07 -19.40
C ASN A 205 -6.32 2.83 -18.10
N GLY A 206 -6.38 4.15 -18.20
CA GLY A 206 -6.62 5.03 -17.05
C GLY A 206 -5.95 6.38 -17.21
N ARG A 207 -6.46 7.36 -16.48
CA ARG A 207 -5.86 8.68 -16.32
C ARG A 207 -4.68 8.58 -15.36
N ILE A 208 -3.63 9.35 -15.65
CA ILE A 208 -2.55 9.60 -14.68
C ILE A 208 -2.58 11.06 -14.30
N ARG A 209 -2.67 11.34 -12.99
CA ARG A 209 -2.59 12.67 -12.42
C ARG A 209 -1.42 12.75 -11.46
N LEU A 210 -0.48 13.63 -11.76
CA LEU A 210 0.58 14.06 -10.85
C LEU A 210 0.23 15.47 -10.39
N GLY A 211 -0.08 15.63 -9.10
CA GLY A 211 -0.53 16.89 -8.51
C GLY A 211 0.58 17.93 -8.45
N GLU A 212 1.72 17.56 -7.87
CA GLU A 212 2.88 18.45 -7.71
C GLU A 212 4.18 17.63 -7.75
N VAL A 213 5.12 18.12 -8.57
CA VAL A 213 6.52 17.66 -8.57
C VAL A 213 7.45 18.86 -8.50
N ALA A 214 8.43 18.77 -7.60
CA ALA A 214 9.41 19.83 -7.40
C ALA A 214 10.73 19.59 -8.14
N ARG A 215 11.14 18.34 -8.35
CA ARG A 215 12.45 18.02 -8.94
C ARG A 215 12.54 16.58 -9.45
N GLY A 216 13.58 16.31 -10.22
CA GLY A 216 13.93 14.96 -10.67
C GLY A 216 13.37 14.61 -12.04
N SER A 217 13.21 13.31 -12.32
CA SER A 217 12.69 12.81 -13.59
C SER A 217 11.28 12.27 -13.44
N VAL A 218 10.37 12.74 -14.28
CA VAL A 218 8.98 12.31 -14.36
C VAL A 218 8.76 11.59 -15.68
N GLU A 219 8.42 10.30 -15.61
CA GLU A 219 8.07 9.47 -16.76
C GLU A 219 6.63 8.97 -16.59
N LEU A 220 5.70 9.55 -17.37
CA LEU A 220 4.28 9.16 -17.37
C LEU A 220 3.91 8.51 -18.71
N GLY A 221 3.17 7.41 -18.64
CA GLY A 221 2.76 6.66 -19.83
C GLY A 221 1.37 6.05 -19.69
N THR A 222 0.49 6.34 -20.66
CA THR A 222 -0.80 5.63 -20.77
C THR A 222 -1.11 5.24 -22.21
N ALA A 223 -1.73 4.09 -22.46
CA ALA A 223 -2.19 3.78 -23.82
C ALA A 223 -3.52 4.51 -24.11
N MET A 224 -4.44 4.50 -23.14
CA MET A 224 -5.76 5.11 -23.21
C MET A 224 -6.03 5.89 -21.91
N GLY A 225 -6.03 7.21 -22.00
CA GLY A 225 -6.32 8.09 -20.87
C GLY A 225 -5.61 9.44 -20.96
N ASP A 226 -6.09 10.37 -20.15
CA ASP A 226 -5.49 11.70 -20.02
C ASP A 226 -4.29 11.67 -19.08
N LEU A 227 -3.34 12.57 -19.32
CA LEU A 227 -2.23 12.86 -18.41
C LEU A 227 -2.38 14.28 -17.86
N GLU A 228 -2.36 14.43 -16.55
CA GLU A 228 -2.31 15.73 -15.88
C GLU A 228 -1.03 15.82 -15.04
N ILE A 229 -0.27 16.90 -15.23
CA ILE A 229 1.03 17.11 -14.60
C ILE A 229 1.05 18.51 -13.99
N GLY A 230 1.12 18.58 -12.67
CA GLY A 230 1.38 19.82 -11.95
C GLY A 230 2.85 19.94 -11.58
N ILE A 231 3.46 21.05 -11.95
CA ILE A 231 4.85 21.39 -11.65
C ILE A 231 4.85 22.48 -10.58
N ALA A 232 5.67 22.31 -9.54
CA ALA A 232 5.78 23.28 -8.46
C ALA A 232 6.20 24.67 -8.97
N GLU A 233 5.77 25.71 -8.26
CA GLU A 233 6.21 27.08 -8.54
C GLU A 233 7.74 27.22 -8.40
N GLY A 234 8.34 28.09 -9.21
CA GLY A 234 9.81 28.29 -9.23
C GLY A 234 10.63 27.13 -9.80
N THR A 235 10.00 26.03 -10.22
CA THR A 235 10.70 24.89 -10.83
C THR A 235 10.83 25.07 -12.34
N ALA A 236 12.03 24.88 -12.87
CA ALA A 236 12.28 24.86 -14.30
C ALA A 236 11.99 23.47 -14.89
N ALA A 237 11.07 23.39 -15.86
CA ALA A 237 10.66 22.13 -16.45
C ALA A 237 11.14 21.98 -17.89
N ARG A 238 11.83 20.88 -18.17
CA ARG A 238 12.11 20.44 -19.54
C ARG A 238 11.05 19.42 -19.94
N LEU A 239 10.27 19.74 -20.97
CA LEU A 239 9.13 18.95 -21.39
C LEU A 239 9.43 18.17 -22.69
N ASP A 240 9.23 16.86 -22.64
CA ASP A 240 9.15 15.96 -23.79
C ASP A 240 7.80 15.24 -23.72
N VAL A 241 6.80 15.81 -24.38
CA VAL A 241 5.41 15.35 -24.28
C VAL A 241 4.82 15.07 -25.64
N SER A 242 4.19 13.91 -25.79
CA SER A 242 3.61 13.48 -27.06
C SER A 242 2.30 12.73 -26.88
N THR A 243 1.34 13.00 -27.78
CA THR A 243 0.10 12.25 -27.91
C THR A 243 -0.11 11.87 -29.36
N LYS A 244 -0.55 10.62 -29.65
CA LYS A 244 -0.90 10.22 -31.02
C LYS A 244 -2.27 10.76 -31.43
N PHE A 245 -3.24 10.65 -30.53
CA PHE A 245 -4.62 11.09 -30.73
C PHE A 245 -5.10 11.87 -29.51
N GLY A 246 -4.99 13.20 -29.58
CA GLY A 246 -5.38 14.10 -28.50
C GLY A 246 -4.79 15.49 -28.67
N ARG A 247 -4.84 16.28 -27.60
CA ARG A 247 -4.27 17.63 -27.56
C ARG A 247 -3.33 17.76 -26.36
N VAL A 248 -2.21 18.43 -26.56
CA VAL A 248 -1.33 18.87 -25.48
C VAL A 248 -1.70 20.31 -25.14
N SER A 249 -1.98 20.57 -23.86
CA SER A 249 -2.23 21.90 -23.30
C SER A 249 -1.14 22.20 -22.28
N ASN A 250 -0.22 23.09 -22.64
CA ASN A 250 0.79 23.61 -21.74
C ASN A 250 0.34 24.97 -21.20
N GLN A 251 0.11 25.05 -19.89
CA GLN A 251 -0.28 26.27 -19.18
C GLN A 251 0.89 26.87 -18.36
N LEU A 252 2.11 26.40 -18.56
CA LEU A 252 3.28 27.02 -17.95
C LEU A 252 3.62 28.33 -18.65
N ASP A 253 3.90 29.37 -17.87
CA ASP A 253 4.49 30.59 -18.40
C ASP A 253 5.87 30.29 -19.01
N ASN A 254 6.09 30.78 -20.23
CA ASN A 254 7.40 30.71 -20.87
C ASN A 254 8.36 31.67 -20.15
N THR A 255 9.07 31.18 -19.14
CA THR A 255 10.18 31.94 -18.54
C THR A 255 11.46 31.64 -19.30
N SER A 256 12.16 32.70 -19.70
CA SER A 256 13.44 32.60 -20.39
C SER A 256 14.56 32.31 -19.39
N ARG A 257 15.04 31.06 -19.44
CA ARG A 257 16.22 30.52 -18.74
C ARG A 257 15.99 30.26 -17.23
N PRO A 258 16.24 29.03 -16.74
CA PRO A 258 16.27 28.77 -15.30
C PRO A 258 17.32 29.68 -14.65
N GLU A 259 16.98 30.32 -13.53
CA GLU A 259 18.02 30.89 -12.67
C GLU A 259 18.79 29.73 -12.01
N ALA A 260 20.06 29.93 -11.68
CA ALA A 260 20.94 28.85 -11.21
C ALA A 260 20.51 28.23 -9.85
N SER A 261 19.51 28.81 -9.17
CA SER A 261 18.93 28.29 -7.92
C SER A 261 17.61 27.54 -8.10
N ASP A 262 17.09 27.42 -9.31
CA ASP A 262 15.81 26.76 -9.56
C ASP A 262 16.00 25.24 -9.59
N GLU A 263 15.17 24.53 -8.81
CA GLU A 263 15.04 23.07 -8.96
C GLU A 263 14.61 22.76 -10.41
N THR A 264 15.18 21.71 -10.99
CA THR A 264 14.91 21.31 -12.38
C THR A 264 14.16 19.99 -12.42
N VAL A 265 13.12 19.92 -13.26
CA VAL A 265 12.36 18.69 -13.52
C VAL A 265 12.39 18.33 -15.02
N GLU A 266 12.71 17.08 -15.34
CA GLU A 266 12.57 16.54 -16.69
C GLU A 266 11.27 15.74 -16.77
N VAL A 267 10.34 16.18 -17.62
CA VAL A 267 9.03 15.56 -17.78
C VAL A 267 8.95 14.88 -19.14
N ARG A 268 8.81 13.56 -19.12
CA ARG A 268 8.53 12.71 -20.28
C ARG A 268 7.14 12.14 -20.15
N ALA A 269 6.22 12.57 -21.00
CA ALA A 269 4.82 12.14 -20.94
C ALA A 269 4.34 11.64 -22.29
N HIS A 270 3.85 10.41 -22.35
CA HIS A 270 3.35 9.81 -23.59
C HIS A 270 1.96 9.21 -23.41
N THR A 271 1.04 9.57 -24.30
CA THR A 271 -0.27 8.90 -24.42
C THR A 271 -0.57 8.52 -25.86
N SER A 272 -1.21 7.37 -26.10
CA SER A 272 -1.67 7.05 -27.47
C SER A 272 -3.03 7.70 -27.75
N PHE A 273 -3.94 7.68 -26.79
CA PHE A 273 -5.27 8.27 -26.91
C PHE A 273 -5.61 9.02 -25.62
N GLY A 274 -5.71 10.35 -25.72
CA GLY A 274 -6.00 11.21 -24.59
C GLY A 274 -5.26 12.55 -24.66
N GLY A 275 -5.71 13.48 -23.82
CA GLY A 275 -5.07 14.79 -23.67
C GLY A 275 -3.88 14.74 -22.71
N ILE A 276 -2.96 15.68 -22.88
CA ILE A 276 -1.92 15.96 -21.88
C ILE A 276 -2.12 17.40 -21.42
N THR A 277 -2.30 17.60 -20.12
CA THR A 277 -2.39 18.93 -19.51
C THR A 277 -1.23 19.12 -18.55
N ILE A 278 -0.51 20.22 -18.73
CA ILE A 278 0.61 20.62 -17.88
C ILE A 278 0.26 21.97 -17.27
N ARG A 279 0.32 22.07 -15.94
CA ARG A 279 -0.03 23.30 -15.21
C ARG A 279 0.94 23.56 -14.06
N ARG A 280 0.89 24.77 -13.53
CA ARG A 280 1.46 25.07 -12.21
C ARG A 280 0.53 24.53 -11.12
N SER A 281 1.12 24.10 -10.00
CA SER A 281 0.40 23.70 -8.79
C SER A 281 0.84 24.52 -7.60
#